data_AF-A0A410UQZ4-F1
#
_entry.id   AF-A0A410UQZ4-F1
#
_cell.length_a   1.000
_cell.length_b   1.000
_cell.length_c   1.000
_cell.angle_alpha   90.00
_cell.angle_beta   90.00
_cell.angle_gamma   90.00
#
_symmetry.space_group_name_H-M   'P 1'
#
loop_
_entity.id
_entity.type
_entity.pdbx_description
1 polymer ?
#
loop_
_entity_poly.entity_id
_entity_poly.type
_entity_poly.pdbx_seq_one_letter_code
_entity_poly.pdbx_strand_id
1 'polypeptide(L)'
;MSAHQMAHMAELENQAFSLMGRLHVALRRETGRITDVEYMRIDPSYCRHLIQVARQSGYADLDRIAERLETIYFGDDGLFVMAPPKPPLLTRLSAGLAAAATPGTTIAPEPRPPARIPAPANSPPQASQALPERKMVEPDGDQHYVGRLR
;
A
#
# COMPACT_ATOMS: atom_id res chain seq x y z
N MET A 1 -14.19 -4.78 20.90
CA MET A 1 -15.47 -4.49 20.23
C MET A 1 -16.52 -5.45 20.75
N SER A 2 -17.75 -4.99 21.05
CA SER A 2 -18.84 -5.87 21.48
C SER A 2 -19.42 -6.65 20.28
N ALA A 3 -20.13 -7.76 20.53
CA ALA A 3 -20.75 -8.55 19.46
C ALA A 3 -21.75 -7.75 18.62
N HIS A 4 -22.55 -6.89 19.27
CA HIS A 4 -23.47 -5.98 18.59
C HIS A 4 -22.72 -4.99 17.68
N GLN A 5 -21.59 -4.45 18.16
CA GLN A 5 -20.78 -3.52 17.38
C GLN A 5 -20.20 -4.19 16.13
N MET A 6 -19.74 -5.44 16.24
CA MET A 6 -19.24 -6.20 15.09
C MET A 6 -20.33 -6.49 14.06
N ALA A 7 -21.53 -6.87 14.51
CA ALA A 7 -22.67 -7.10 13.61
C ALA A 7 -23.07 -5.82 12.87
N HIS A 8 -23.11 -4.69 13.58
CA HIS A 8 -23.41 -3.39 12.97
C HIS A 8 -22.36 -2.98 11.93
N MET A 9 -21.06 -3.13 12.24
CA MET A 9 -19.99 -2.86 11.28
C MET A 9 -20.11 -3.74 10.03
N ALA A 10 -20.36 -5.04 10.19
CA ALA A 10 -20.53 -5.96 9.06
C ALA A 10 -21.71 -5.57 8.16
N GLU A 11 -22.81 -5.09 8.75
CA GLU A 11 -23.94 -4.57 7.99
C GLU A 11 -23.55 -3.31 7.19
N LEU A 12 -22.84 -2.37 7.81
CA LEU A 12 -22.34 -1.17 7.14
C LEU A 12 -21.35 -1.50 6.01
N GLU A 13 -20.45 -2.46 6.22
CA GLU A 13 -19.50 -2.93 5.19
C GLU A 13 -20.22 -3.51 3.97
N ASN A 14 -21.26 -4.32 4.18
CA ASN A 14 -22.04 -4.89 3.09
C ASN A 14 -22.83 -3.80 2.32
N GLN A 15 -23.44 -2.86 3.05
CA GLN A 15 -24.12 -1.70 2.45
C GLN A 15 -23.13 -0.84 1.64
N ALA A 16 -21.95 -0.55 2.20
CA ALA A 16 -20.90 0.21 1.53
C ALA A 16 -20.44 -0.50 0.25
N PHE A 17 -20.18 -1.80 0.31
CA PHE A 17 -19.73 -2.57 -0.86
C PHE A 17 -20.73 -2.54 -2.00
N SER A 18 -22.02 -2.71 -1.69
CA SER A 18 -23.10 -2.59 -2.68
C SER A 18 -23.16 -1.21 -3.32
N LEU A 19 -23.06 -0.14 -2.51
CA LEU A 19 -23.10 1.24 -2.98
C LEU A 19 -21.87 1.61 -3.81
N MET A 20 -20.67 1.17 -3.42
CA MET A 20 -19.45 1.41 -4.19
C MET A 20 -19.49 0.73 -5.56
N GLY A 21 -20.03 -0.50 -5.65
CA GLY A 21 -20.24 -1.17 -6.93
C GLY A 21 -21.22 -0.41 -7.84
N ARG A 22 -22.32 0.08 -7.28
CA ARG A 22 -23.28 0.92 -8.01
C ARG A 22 -22.64 2.24 -8.47
N LEU A 23 -21.88 2.90 -7.59
CA LEU A 23 -21.14 4.11 -7.90
C LEU A 23 -20.19 3.89 -9.08
N HIS A 24 -19.41 2.80 -9.05
CA HIS A 24 -18.48 2.44 -10.11
C HIS A 24 -19.19 2.29 -11.47
N VAL A 25 -20.28 1.51 -11.50
CA VAL A 25 -21.04 1.29 -12.74
C VAL A 25 -21.64 2.59 -13.26
N ALA A 26 -22.23 3.40 -12.38
CA ALA A 26 -22.82 4.68 -12.77
C ALA A 26 -21.77 5.67 -13.31
N LEU A 27 -20.63 5.84 -12.62
CA LEU A 27 -19.54 6.69 -13.10
C LEU A 27 -18.95 6.20 -14.43
N ARG A 28 -18.85 4.89 -14.63
CA ARG A 28 -18.39 4.34 -15.91
C ARG A 28 -19.37 4.64 -17.05
N ARG A 29 -20.68 4.55 -16.79
CA ARG A 29 -21.72 4.78 -17.81
C ARG A 29 -21.86 6.25 -18.16
N GLU A 30 -21.91 7.12 -17.16
CA GLU A 30 -22.22 8.54 -17.38
C GLU A 30 -20.98 9.37 -17.77
N THR A 31 -19.81 9.07 -17.19
CA THR A 31 -18.60 9.88 -17.40
C THR A 31 -17.43 9.10 -18.02
N GLY A 32 -17.60 7.80 -18.30
CA GLY A 32 -16.52 6.93 -18.79
C GLY A 32 -15.43 6.61 -17.77
N ARG A 33 -15.58 7.01 -16.50
CA ARG A 33 -14.55 6.84 -15.46
C ARG A 33 -14.59 5.45 -14.84
N ILE A 34 -13.43 4.82 -14.73
CA ILE A 34 -13.25 3.57 -13.99
C ILE A 34 -12.72 3.91 -12.60
N THR A 35 -13.36 3.39 -11.56
CA THR A 35 -12.97 3.59 -10.17
C THR A 35 -12.57 2.27 -9.52
N ASP A 36 -11.68 2.33 -8.52
CA ASP A 36 -11.26 1.16 -7.76
C ASP A 36 -12.09 1.05 -6.46
N VAL A 37 -12.96 0.04 -6.40
CA VAL A 37 -13.86 -0.20 -5.26
C VAL A 37 -13.10 -0.68 -4.02
N GLU A 38 -12.03 -1.47 -4.20
CA GLU A 38 -11.24 -2.00 -3.10
C GLU A 38 -10.40 -0.90 -2.47
N TYR A 39 -9.81 -0.03 -3.30
CA TYR A 39 -9.03 1.10 -2.82
C TYR A 39 -9.91 2.12 -2.07
N MET A 40 -11.14 2.34 -2.54
CA MET A 40 -12.13 3.19 -1.86
C MET A 40 -12.45 2.77 -0.43
N ARG A 41 -12.40 1.46 -0.14
CA ARG A 41 -12.67 0.93 1.21
C ARG A 41 -11.54 1.19 2.20
N ILE A 42 -10.32 1.39 1.74
CA ILE A 42 -9.13 1.47 2.60
C ILE A 42 -8.50 2.87 2.68
N ASP A 43 -8.85 3.76 1.76
CA ASP A 43 -8.33 5.14 1.72
C ASP A 43 -9.48 6.16 1.87
N PRO A 44 -9.58 6.83 3.05
CA PRO A 44 -10.61 7.84 3.29
C PRO A 44 -10.51 9.05 2.35
N SER A 45 -9.31 9.44 1.95
CA SER A 45 -9.10 10.59 1.08
C SER A 45 -9.59 10.28 -0.34
N TYR A 46 -9.29 9.07 -0.82
CA TYR A 46 -9.81 8.59 -2.10
C TYR A 46 -11.33 8.46 -2.08
N CYS A 47 -11.91 7.93 -0.99
CA CYS A 47 -13.36 7.85 -0.83
C CYS A 47 -14.02 9.24 -0.89
N ARG A 48 -13.49 10.25 -0.19
CA ARG A 48 -13.99 11.63 -0.27
C ARG A 48 -13.89 12.21 -1.67
N HIS A 49 -12.76 11.98 -2.35
CA HIS A 49 -12.58 12.43 -3.72
C HIS A 49 -13.65 11.84 -4.65
N LEU A 50 -13.94 10.55 -4.54
CA LEU A 50 -14.99 9.91 -5.34
C LEU A 50 -16.40 10.43 -5.04
N ILE A 51 -16.72 10.68 -3.76
CA ILE A 51 -17.99 11.31 -3.35
C ILE A 51 -18.11 12.70 -3.98
N GLN A 52 -17.04 13.50 -3.95
CA GLN A 52 -17.01 14.82 -4.58
C GLN A 52 -17.22 14.73 -6.10
N VAL A 53 -16.50 13.83 -6.78
CA VAL A 53 -16.66 13.59 -8.22
C VAL A 53 -18.10 13.20 -8.56
N ALA A 54 -18.70 12.32 -7.76
CA ALA A 54 -20.09 11.90 -7.94
C ALA A 54 -21.06 13.08 -7.81
N ARG A 55 -20.91 13.93 -6.79
CA ARG A 55 -21.74 15.14 -6.61
C ARG A 55 -21.58 16.14 -7.76
N GLN A 56 -20.35 16.32 -8.25
CA GLN A 56 -20.06 17.25 -9.34
C GLN A 56 -20.56 16.77 -10.71
N SER A 57 -20.96 15.50 -10.82
CA SER A 57 -21.41 14.91 -12.09
C SER A 57 -22.80 15.42 -12.53
N GLY A 58 -23.61 15.94 -11.59
CA GLY A 58 -24.94 16.47 -11.86
C GLY A 58 -26.05 15.41 -12.02
N TYR A 59 -25.73 14.12 -11.86
CA TYR A 59 -26.72 13.04 -11.94
C TYR A 59 -27.31 12.71 -10.56
N ALA A 60 -28.64 12.69 -10.47
CA ALA A 60 -29.35 12.47 -9.21
C ALA A 60 -29.07 11.10 -8.56
N ASP A 61 -28.85 10.04 -9.34
CA ASP A 61 -28.52 8.72 -8.77
C ASP A 61 -27.12 8.72 -8.14
N LEU A 62 -26.14 9.37 -8.79
CA LEU A 62 -24.78 9.52 -8.27
C LEU A 62 -24.77 10.36 -6.98
N ASP A 63 -25.58 11.42 -6.92
CA ASP A 63 -25.70 12.27 -5.74
C ASP A 63 -26.27 11.50 -4.53
N ARG A 64 -27.33 10.70 -4.74
CA ARG A 64 -27.92 9.84 -3.70
C ARG A 64 -26.94 8.78 -3.21
N ILE A 65 -26.18 8.17 -4.12
CA ILE A 65 -25.15 7.19 -3.75
C ILE A 65 -24.04 7.88 -2.94
N ALA A 66 -23.63 9.09 -3.35
CA ALA A 66 -22.60 9.87 -2.68
C ALA A 66 -23.01 10.28 -1.25
N GLU A 67 -24.24 10.77 -1.05
CA GLU A 67 -24.80 11.08 0.28
C GLU A 67 -24.82 9.86 1.21
N ARG A 68 -25.27 8.72 0.71
CA ARG A 68 -25.34 7.49 1.51
C ARG A 68 -23.94 6.97 1.86
N LEU A 69 -23.00 7.00 0.92
CA LEU A 69 -21.61 6.63 1.17
C LEU A 69 -20.94 7.58 2.17
N GLU A 70 -21.20 8.88 2.09
CA GLU A 70 -20.69 9.85 3.05
C GLU A 70 -21.16 9.52 4.47
N THR A 71 -22.44 9.19 4.64
CA THR A 71 -23.00 8.78 5.94
C THR A 71 -22.35 7.50 6.47
N ILE A 72 -22.23 6.46 5.64
CA ILE A 72 -21.71 5.15 6.07
C ILE A 72 -20.21 5.21 6.40
N TYR A 73 -19.42 6.01 5.68
CA TYR A 73 -17.98 6.07 5.88
C TYR A 73 -17.55 7.13 6.89
N PHE A 74 -18.21 8.30 6.90
CA PHE A 74 -17.78 9.49 7.64
C PHE A 74 -18.80 10.03 8.65
N GLY A 75 -19.95 9.38 8.82
CA GLY A 75 -20.86 9.68 9.92
C GLY A 75 -20.25 9.38 11.29
N ASP A 76 -20.95 9.75 12.36
CA ASP A 76 -20.46 9.59 13.74
C ASP A 76 -20.09 8.13 14.08
N ASP A 77 -20.87 7.17 13.57
CA ASP A 77 -20.60 5.72 13.64
C ASP A 77 -20.10 5.15 12.31
N GLY A 78 -19.37 5.95 11.53
CA GLY A 78 -18.90 5.59 10.20
C GLY A 78 -17.74 4.58 10.20
N LEU A 79 -17.61 3.82 9.11
CA LEU A 79 -16.57 2.78 8.97
C LEU A 79 -15.15 3.32 9.18
N PHE A 80 -14.81 4.51 8.67
CA PHE A 80 -13.48 5.10 8.88
C PHE A 80 -13.27 5.70 10.26
N VAL A 81 -14.35 5.94 11.02
CA VAL A 81 -14.29 6.40 12.42
C VAL A 81 -14.08 5.20 13.35
N MET A 82 -14.84 4.12 13.12
CA MET A 82 -14.79 2.91 13.94
C MET A 82 -13.53 2.07 13.73
N ALA A 83 -13.02 2.02 12.49
CA ALA A 83 -11.81 1.29 12.14
C ALA A 83 -10.90 2.21 11.31
N PRO A 84 -9.86 2.81 11.92
CA PRO A 84 -8.94 3.65 11.17
C PRO A 84 -8.25 2.80 10.10
N PRO A 85 -8.08 3.34 8.89
CA PRO A 85 -7.48 2.62 7.78
C PRO A 85 -6.07 2.18 8.12
N LYS A 86 -5.73 0.99 7.62
CA LYS A 86 -4.42 0.37 7.75
C LYS A 86 -3.34 1.31 7.19
N PRO A 87 -2.23 1.60 7.92
CA PRO A 87 -1.21 2.53 7.46
C PRO A 87 -0.54 2.01 6.18
N PRO A 88 -0.10 2.90 5.26
CA PRO A 88 0.48 2.48 4.00
C PRO A 88 1.77 1.69 4.21
N LEU A 89 2.10 0.84 3.23
CA LEU A 89 3.26 -0.08 3.33
C LEU A 89 4.57 0.66 3.58
N LEU A 90 4.75 1.83 2.95
CA LEU A 90 5.95 2.64 3.11
C LEU A 90 6.13 3.10 4.57
N THR A 91 5.05 3.58 5.21
CA THR A 91 5.08 3.96 6.63
C THR A 91 5.40 2.77 7.54
N ARG A 92 4.85 1.58 7.23
CA ARG A 92 5.17 0.37 8.00
C ARG A 92 6.62 -0.06 7.82
N LEU A 93 7.15 0.04 6.60
CA LEU A 93 8.55 -0.27 6.31
C LEU A 93 9.48 0.70 7.06
N SER A 94 9.20 2.01 7.01
CA SER A 94 9.94 3.03 7.76
C SER A 94 9.90 2.77 9.27
N ALA A 95 8.73 2.41 9.82
CA ALA A 95 8.61 2.05 11.23
C ALA A 95 9.40 0.78 11.60
N GLY A 96 9.39 -0.24 10.73
CA GLY A 96 10.18 -1.45 10.90
C GLY A 96 11.69 -1.20 10.87
N LEU A 97 12.15 -0.36 9.93
CA LEU A 97 13.55 0.08 9.86
C LEU A 97 13.94 0.89 11.11
N ALA A 98 13.07 1.77 11.60
CA ALA A 98 13.32 2.54 12.82
C ALA A 98 13.36 1.65 14.08
N ALA A 99 12.49 0.63 14.17
CA ALA A 99 12.49 -0.35 15.26
C ALA A 99 13.72 -1.27 15.24
N ALA A 100 14.25 -1.59 14.06
CA ALA A 100 15.52 -2.32 13.93
C ALA A 100 16.75 -1.48 14.32
N ALA A 101 16.61 -0.14 14.31
CA ALA A 101 17.68 0.79 14.65
C ALA A 101 17.74 1.16 16.14
N THR A 102 16.81 0.71 16.99
CA THR A 102 16.92 0.90 18.45
C THR A 102 18.03 0.01 19.03
N PRO A 103 19.11 0.57 19.62
CA PRO A 103 20.18 -0.21 20.21
C PRO A 103 19.76 -0.68 21.60
N GLY A 104 19.61 -1.99 21.78
CA GLY A 104 19.20 -2.58 23.05
C GLY A 104 19.77 -3.97 23.27
N THR A 105 21.08 -4.03 23.57
CA THR A 105 21.79 -4.96 24.48
C THR A 105 23.21 -5.15 23.94
N THR A 106 24.14 -4.31 24.40
CA THR A 106 25.56 -4.63 24.37
C THR A 106 25.77 -5.89 25.20
N ILE A 107 25.79 -7.06 24.55
CA ILE A 107 26.45 -8.22 25.14
C ILE A 107 27.94 -7.87 25.08
N ALA A 108 28.49 -7.44 26.22
CA ALA A 108 29.91 -7.19 26.36
C ALA A 108 30.67 -8.47 26.00
N PRO A 109 31.58 -8.46 25.01
CA PRO A 109 32.45 -9.59 24.78
C PRO A 109 33.45 -9.68 25.94
N GLU A 110 33.40 -10.80 26.67
CA GLU A 110 34.39 -11.19 27.68
C GLU A 110 35.80 -11.19 27.04
N PRO A 111 36.82 -10.61 27.70
CA PRO A 111 38.14 -10.45 27.10
C PRO A 111 38.88 -11.80 27.04
N ARG A 112 39.00 -12.35 25.84
CA ARG A 112 39.88 -13.49 25.54
C ARG A 112 41.35 -13.06 25.68
N PRO A 113 42.22 -13.84 26.36
CA PRO A 113 43.64 -13.50 26.47
C PRO A 113 44.35 -13.55 25.10
N PRO A 114 45.40 -12.72 24.89
CA PRO A 114 45.98 -12.51 23.56
C PRO A 114 46.81 -13.72 23.10
N ALA A 115 46.40 -14.30 21.97
CA ALA A 115 47.22 -15.24 21.22
C ALA A 115 48.41 -14.50 20.59
N ARG A 116 49.62 -15.03 20.83
CA ARG A 116 50.90 -14.57 20.24
C ARG A 116 50.84 -14.54 18.71
N ILE A 117 51.28 -13.44 18.12
CA ILE A 117 51.53 -13.28 16.69
C ILE A 117 52.97 -13.76 16.39
N PRO A 118 53.20 -14.64 15.40
CA PRO A 118 54.48 -14.70 14.71
C PRO A 118 54.47 -13.84 13.44
N ALA A 119 55.60 -13.15 13.25
CA ALA A 119 55.90 -12.16 12.21
C ALA A 119 56.09 -12.76 10.79
N PRO A 120 56.18 -11.92 9.74
CA PRO A 120 55.91 -12.29 8.34
C PRO A 120 57.15 -12.73 7.57
N ALA A 121 56.98 -13.55 6.53
CA ALA A 121 58.03 -13.89 5.58
C ALA A 121 57.55 -13.81 4.12
N ASN A 122 58.01 -12.74 3.46
CA ASN A 122 58.47 -12.61 2.07
C ASN A 122 57.52 -12.74 0.86
N SER A 123 57.62 -11.73 -0.02
CA SER A 123 56.93 -11.48 -1.30
C SER A 123 57.73 -12.00 -2.54
N PRO A 124 57.36 -11.68 -3.81
CA PRO A 124 56.56 -12.46 -4.79
C PRO A 124 57.39 -12.84 -6.08
N PRO A 125 56.84 -13.33 -7.22
CA PRO A 125 56.19 -12.45 -8.24
C PRO A 125 55.10 -13.07 -9.19
N GLN A 126 54.30 -12.16 -9.78
CA GLN A 126 53.74 -12.08 -11.16
C GLN A 126 52.59 -12.96 -11.74
N ALA A 127 51.60 -12.22 -12.27
CA ALA A 127 50.98 -12.26 -13.61
C ALA A 127 49.64 -13.01 -13.89
N SER A 128 48.68 -12.20 -14.36
CA SER A 128 47.64 -12.43 -15.38
C SER A 128 46.53 -13.46 -15.17
N GLN A 129 45.28 -12.97 -15.18
CA GLN A 129 44.17 -13.33 -16.10
C GLN A 129 42.85 -12.75 -15.55
N ALA A 130 42.33 -11.68 -16.16
CA ALA A 130 41.24 -11.68 -17.16
C ALA A 130 39.82 -11.80 -16.55
N LEU A 131 39.08 -10.68 -16.61
CA LEU A 131 37.62 -10.63 -16.40
C LEU A 131 36.90 -11.48 -17.46
N PRO A 132 35.82 -12.20 -17.10
CA PRO A 132 34.75 -12.46 -18.03
C PRO A 132 33.62 -11.43 -17.87
N GLU A 133 33.31 -10.79 -19.00
CA GLU A 133 32.23 -9.84 -19.23
C GLU A 133 30.86 -10.40 -18.80
N ARG A 134 30.15 -9.68 -17.94
CA ARG A 134 28.69 -9.87 -17.79
C ARG A 134 28.00 -9.20 -18.96
N LYS A 135 27.54 -10.00 -19.91
CA LYS A 135 26.63 -9.58 -20.98
C LYS A 135 25.36 -9.00 -20.36
N MET A 136 25.22 -7.68 -20.44
CA MET A 136 24.03 -6.93 -20.07
C MET A 136 22.97 -7.21 -21.14
N VAL A 137 21.90 -7.91 -20.79
CA VAL A 137 20.73 -8.06 -21.65
C VAL A 137 19.88 -6.83 -21.42
N GLU A 138 19.86 -5.93 -22.41
CA GLU A 138 18.94 -4.81 -22.43
C GLU A 138 17.50 -5.30 -22.59
N PRO A 139 16.53 -4.80 -21.79
CA PRO A 139 15.13 -5.05 -22.04
C PRO A 139 14.68 -4.22 -23.25
N ASP A 140 14.43 -4.94 -24.35
CA ASP A 140 13.82 -4.45 -25.59
C ASP A 140 12.55 -3.65 -25.28
N GLY A 141 12.62 -2.36 -25.62
CA GLY A 141 11.54 -1.41 -25.46
C GLY A 141 10.60 -1.49 -26.67
N ASP A 142 9.49 -2.20 -26.53
CA ASP A 142 8.25 -1.90 -27.28
C ASP A 142 7.06 -2.75 -26.81
N GLN A 143 6.73 -2.69 -25.51
CA GLN A 143 5.44 -3.19 -25.01
C GLN A 143 4.48 -2.04 -24.73
N HIS A 144 4.02 -1.40 -25.82
CA HIS A 144 2.88 -0.49 -25.76
C HIS A 144 1.57 -1.29 -25.67
N TYR A 145 0.92 -1.17 -24.52
CA TYR A 145 -0.40 -1.71 -24.20
C TYR A 145 -1.49 -1.16 -25.12
N VAL A 146 -2.26 -2.03 -25.79
CA VAL A 146 -3.53 -1.67 -26.45
C VAL A 146 -4.64 -2.63 -26.00
N GLY A 147 -5.30 -2.27 -24.90
CA GLY A 147 -6.57 -2.88 -24.49
C GLY A 147 -7.64 -2.61 -25.55
N ARG A 148 -7.94 -3.61 -26.39
CA ARG A 148 -9.12 -3.60 -27.26
C ARG A 148 -10.39 -3.74 -26.41
N LEU A 149 -11.09 -2.63 -26.21
CA LEU A 149 -12.50 -2.63 -25.87
C LEU A 149 -13.28 -3.04 -27.13
N ARG A 150 -14.08 -4.11 -27.03
CA ARG A 150 -15.13 -4.46 -27.99
C ARG A 150 -16.48 -4.01 -27.44
#